data_AF-A0A6P8B342-F1
#
_entry.id   AF-A0A6P8B342-F1
#
_cell.length_a   1.000
_cell.length_b   1.000
_cell.length_c   1.000
_cell.angle_alpha   90.00
_cell.angle_beta   90.00
_cell.angle_gamma   90.00
#
_symmetry.space_group_name_H-M   'P 1'
#
loop_
_entity.id
_entity.type
_entity.pdbx_description
1 polymer ?
#
loop_
_entity_poly.entity_id
_entity_poly.type
_entity_poly.pdbx_seq_one_letter_code
_entity_poly.pdbx_strand_id
1 'polypeptide(L)'
;MGLHDERNPTDGLTFTGGQLTIAQHLKTRPCGHSADEAVALGCEFDQVTTSWLPPRCIDYELQEDFLRLKEGGWQFWGDDQRKQQFELEKIGFITDEIWATNEWHMWHCLYVWRKLARAVHFGSPIDGSTLSLTHTDHCAKMTGSEYATTQPEVRTLVSINFPPC
;
A
#
# COMPACT_ATOMS: atom_id res chain seq x y z
N MET A 1 9.54 14.31 17.07
CA MET A 1 8.15 14.59 17.50
C MET A 1 7.50 13.23 17.72
N GLY A 2 6.86 12.96 18.87
CA GLY A 2 6.11 11.71 19.04
C GLY A 2 4.79 11.79 18.27
N LEU A 3 4.24 10.63 17.84
CA LEU A 3 2.93 10.56 17.19
C LEU A 3 1.83 11.27 18.02
N HIS A 4 1.97 11.26 19.36
CA HIS A 4 1.06 11.90 20.30
C HIS A 4 1.18 13.44 20.37
N ASP A 5 2.23 13.99 19.77
CA ASP A 5 2.49 15.43 19.70
C ASP A 5 2.09 16.03 18.35
N GLU A 6 1.72 15.19 17.38
CA GLU A 6 1.32 15.65 16.05
C GLU A 6 -0.03 16.38 16.13
N ARG A 7 0.00 17.63 15.68
CA ARG A 7 -1.17 18.50 15.53
C ARG A 7 -1.23 18.96 14.09
N ASN A 8 -2.44 19.01 13.54
CA ASN A 8 -2.66 19.57 12.23
C ASN A 8 -2.12 21.03 12.22
N PRO A 9 -1.19 21.37 11.31
CA PRO A 9 -0.57 22.70 11.30
C PRO A 9 -1.55 23.83 10.93
N THR A 10 -2.72 23.48 10.40
CA THR A 10 -3.75 24.43 9.97
C THR A 10 -4.64 24.90 11.11
N ASP A 11 -5.00 24.00 12.04
CA ASP A 11 -5.97 24.27 13.12
C ASP A 11 -5.43 23.95 14.53
N GLY A 12 -4.23 23.36 14.64
CA GLY A 12 -3.60 22.99 15.91
C GLY A 12 -4.28 21.84 16.65
N LEU A 13 -5.25 21.18 16.02
CA LEU A 13 -5.98 20.05 16.60
C LEU A 13 -5.23 18.74 16.34
N THR A 14 -5.40 17.77 17.25
CA THR A 14 -4.86 16.42 17.07
C THR A 14 -5.66 15.60 16.05
N PHE A 15 -6.87 16.05 15.70
CA PHE A 15 -7.75 15.40 14.72
C PHE A 15 -8.34 16.43 13.76
N THR A 16 -8.44 16.07 12.49
CA THR A 16 -9.15 16.87 11.47
C THR A 16 -10.64 16.91 11.78
N GLY A 17 -11.22 18.11 11.87
CA GLY A 17 -12.67 18.31 12.03
C GLY A 17 -13.39 18.48 10.69
N GLY A 18 -14.61 17.93 10.56
CA GLY A 18 -15.47 18.08 9.38
C GLY A 18 -16.04 16.73 8.88
N GLN A 19 -17.05 16.79 8.01
CA GLN A 19 -17.64 15.58 7.42
C GLN A 19 -16.78 15.10 6.25
N LEU A 20 -16.22 13.90 6.37
CA LEU A 20 -15.43 13.27 5.31
C LEU A 20 -16.39 12.65 4.28
N THR A 21 -16.37 13.14 3.04
CA THR A 21 -17.17 12.59 1.94
C THR A 21 -16.24 12.04 0.88
N ILE A 22 -16.17 10.71 0.74
CA ILE A 22 -15.44 10.04 -0.33
C ILE A 22 -16.46 9.46 -1.31
N ALA A 23 -16.48 10.00 -2.52
CA ALA A 23 -17.24 9.44 -3.63
C ALA A 23 -16.26 9.03 -4.73
N GLN A 24 -16.32 7.77 -5.14
CA GLN A 24 -15.52 7.26 -6.24
C GLN A 24 -16.34 6.29 -7.10
N HIS A 25 -16.13 6.36 -8.41
CA HIS A 25 -16.73 5.45 -9.36
C HIS A 25 -15.67 4.48 -9.88
N LEU A 26 -15.75 3.23 -9.41
CA LEU A 26 -14.87 2.17 -9.87
C LEU A 26 -15.29 1.72 -11.27
N LYS A 27 -14.38 1.85 -12.23
CA LYS A 27 -14.51 1.23 -13.55
C LYS A 27 -13.90 -0.17 -13.48
N THR A 28 -14.62 -1.18 -13.94
CA THR A 28 -14.07 -2.54 -14.08
C THR A 28 -12.91 -2.52 -15.10
N ARG A 29 -11.74 -3.03 -14.68
CA ARG A 29 -10.54 -3.19 -15.54
C ARG A 29 -10.20 -1.94 -16.35
N PRO A 30 -9.88 -0.80 -15.70
CA PRO A 30 -9.60 0.44 -16.41
C PRO A 30 -8.33 0.37 -17.25
N CYS A 31 -7.44 -0.59 -16.97
CA CYS A 31 -6.15 -0.83 -17.63
C CYS A 31 -6.11 -2.10 -18.49
N GLY A 32 -7.26 -2.69 -18.83
CA GLY A 32 -7.32 -3.88 -19.67
C GLY A 32 -6.97 -5.19 -18.93
N HIS A 33 -6.47 -6.16 -19.70
CA HIS A 33 -6.23 -7.55 -19.29
C HIS A 33 -4.78 -7.99 -19.38
N SER A 34 -3.91 -7.15 -19.96
CA SER A 34 -2.49 -7.43 -20.12
C SER A 34 -1.66 -6.16 -19.87
N ALA A 35 -0.37 -6.34 -19.62
CA ALA A 35 0.57 -5.23 -19.50
C ALA A 35 0.62 -4.38 -20.77
N ASP A 36 0.58 -5.02 -21.95
CA ASP A 36 0.56 -4.31 -23.24
C ASP A 36 -0.70 -3.46 -23.40
N GLU A 37 -1.87 -3.98 -23.04
CA GLU A 37 -3.11 -3.19 -23.01
C GLU A 37 -3.02 -2.04 -22.02
N ALA A 38 -2.46 -2.27 -20.83
CA ALA A 38 -2.29 -1.25 -19.81
C ALA A 38 -1.41 -0.09 -20.30
N VAL A 39 -0.27 -0.39 -20.92
CA VAL A 39 0.61 0.60 -21.55
C VAL A 39 -0.11 1.35 -22.66
N ALA A 40 -0.83 0.64 -23.54
CA ALA A 40 -1.60 1.26 -24.62
C ALA A 40 -2.73 2.18 -24.10
N LEU A 41 -3.27 1.90 -22.92
CA LEU A 41 -4.29 2.70 -22.24
C LEU A 41 -3.70 3.83 -21.36
N GLY A 42 -2.37 3.98 -21.32
CA GLY A 42 -1.69 5.00 -20.52
C GLY A 42 -1.72 4.72 -19.02
N CYS A 43 -1.89 3.46 -18.63
CA CYS A 43 -1.71 3.04 -17.24
C CYS A 43 -0.23 2.84 -16.91
N GLU A 44 0.07 2.93 -15.62
CA GLU A 44 1.42 2.79 -15.09
C GLU A 44 1.43 1.68 -14.02
N PHE A 45 2.59 1.02 -13.87
CA PHE A 45 2.73 -0.07 -12.93
C PHE A 45 3.02 0.45 -11.52
N ASP A 46 2.10 0.20 -10.59
CA ASP A 46 2.25 0.56 -9.19
C ASP A 46 2.94 -0.54 -8.40
N GLN A 47 4.17 -0.28 -7.95
CA GLN A 47 4.97 -1.22 -7.15
C GLN A 47 4.39 -1.46 -5.75
N VAL A 48 3.62 -0.50 -5.20
CA VAL A 48 3.00 -0.66 -3.88
C VAL A 48 1.91 -1.74 -3.93
N THR A 49 1.06 -1.71 -4.96
CA THR A 49 -0.06 -2.66 -5.11
C THR A 49 0.21 -3.78 -6.12
N THR A 50 1.41 -3.81 -6.70
CA THR A 50 1.82 -4.71 -7.80
C THR A 50 0.75 -4.81 -8.89
N SER A 51 0.28 -3.66 -9.37
CA SER A 51 -0.88 -3.57 -10.25
C SER A 51 -0.69 -2.49 -11.32
N TRP A 52 -1.25 -2.70 -12.51
CA TRP A 52 -1.38 -1.64 -13.51
C TRP A 52 -2.56 -0.73 -13.16
N LEU A 53 -2.29 0.56 -12.93
CA LEU A 53 -3.27 1.54 -12.47
C LEU A 53 -3.32 2.77 -13.39
N PRO A 54 -4.48 3.44 -13.51
CA PRO A 54 -4.51 4.78 -14.10
C PRO A 54 -3.67 5.74 -13.23
N PRO A 55 -2.94 6.71 -13.83
CA PRO A 55 -2.06 7.63 -13.09
C PRO A 55 -2.72 8.32 -11.89
N ARG A 56 -4.01 8.68 -12.02
CA ARG A 56 -4.81 9.31 -10.95
C ARG A 56 -5.00 8.44 -9.69
N CYS A 57 -4.72 7.14 -9.76
CA CYS A 57 -4.84 6.19 -8.65
C CYS A 57 -3.46 5.80 -8.06
N ILE A 58 -2.38 6.39 -8.57
CA ILE A 58 -1.02 6.16 -8.09
C ILE A 58 -0.66 7.28 -7.12
N ASP A 59 -0.20 6.87 -5.94
CA ASP A 59 0.38 7.78 -4.96
C ASP A 59 1.90 7.75 -5.14
N TYR A 60 2.40 8.63 -6.03
CA TYR A 60 3.80 8.62 -6.45
C TYR A 60 4.76 8.87 -5.28
N GLU A 61 4.40 9.75 -4.34
CA GLU A 61 5.20 10.00 -3.14
C GLU A 61 5.31 8.74 -2.27
N LEU A 62 4.18 8.06 -2.03
CA LEU A 62 4.17 6.84 -1.25
C LEU A 62 4.91 5.70 -1.96
N GLN A 63 4.81 5.62 -3.28
CA GLN A 63 5.54 4.64 -4.07
C GLN A 63 7.05 4.89 -4.01
N GLU A 64 7.49 6.14 -4.13
CA GLU A 64 8.91 6.49 -4.00
C GLU A 64 9.43 6.16 -2.59
N ASP A 65 8.66 6.46 -1.55
CA ASP A 65 8.96 6.03 -0.17
C ASP A 65 9.11 4.50 -0.07
N PHE A 66 8.21 3.76 -0.70
CA PHE A 66 8.21 2.29 -0.68
C PHE A 66 9.45 1.71 -1.34
N LEU A 67 9.87 2.28 -2.46
CA LEU A 67 11.07 1.85 -3.19
C LEU A 67 12.35 2.17 -2.40
N ARG A 68 12.37 3.28 -1.65
CA ARG A 68 13.52 3.68 -0.82
C ARG A 68 13.72 2.81 0.43
N LEU A 69 12.73 2.01 0.83
CA LEU A 69 12.89 1.06 1.94
C LEU A 69 13.96 0.00 1.66
N LYS A 70 14.20 -0.34 0.39
CA LYS A 70 15.16 -1.35 -0.01
C LYS A 70 16.17 -0.76 -0.98
N GLU A 71 17.39 -0.57 -0.50
CA GLU A 71 18.51 -0.21 -1.37
C GLU A 71 18.69 -1.26 -2.47
N GLY A 72 18.71 -0.84 -3.72
CA GLY A 72 18.73 -1.74 -4.89
C GLY A 72 17.37 -2.29 -5.32
N GLY A 73 16.28 -1.87 -4.68
CA GLY A 73 14.91 -2.25 -5.05
C GLY A 73 14.45 -3.59 -4.49
N TRP A 74 13.15 -3.83 -4.57
CA TRP A 74 12.54 -5.09 -4.20
C TRP A 74 12.88 -6.18 -5.22
N GLN A 75 13.01 -7.42 -4.75
CA GLN A 75 13.43 -8.56 -5.57
C GLN A 75 12.32 -9.59 -5.64
N PHE A 76 12.19 -10.19 -6.82
CA PHE A 76 11.14 -11.15 -7.12
C PHE A 76 11.71 -12.31 -7.94
N TRP A 77 11.10 -13.48 -7.79
CA TRP A 77 11.59 -14.72 -8.38
C TRP A 77 10.46 -15.52 -9.04
N GLY A 78 10.81 -16.39 -9.98
CA GLY A 78 9.87 -17.35 -10.58
C GLY A 78 9.60 -18.58 -9.70
N ASP A 79 10.38 -18.77 -8.64
CA ASP A 79 10.30 -19.92 -7.75
C ASP A 79 10.68 -19.58 -6.30
N ASP A 80 10.21 -20.40 -5.35
CA ASP A 80 10.48 -20.27 -3.92
C ASP A 80 11.92 -20.63 -3.53
N GLN A 81 12.66 -21.30 -4.41
CA GLN A 81 14.09 -21.62 -4.27
C GLN A 81 15.00 -20.51 -4.79
N ARG A 82 14.44 -19.39 -5.28
CA ARG A 82 15.14 -18.21 -5.79
C ARG A 82 16.10 -18.48 -6.96
N LYS A 83 15.80 -19.47 -7.80
CA LYS A 83 16.68 -19.84 -8.92
C LYS A 83 16.54 -18.89 -10.11
N GLN A 84 15.34 -18.36 -10.34
CA GLN A 84 15.08 -17.42 -11.42
C GLN A 84 14.68 -16.07 -10.84
N GLN A 85 15.61 -15.12 -10.77
CA GLN A 85 15.31 -13.75 -10.38
C GLN A 85 14.81 -12.93 -11.58
N PHE A 86 13.79 -12.11 -11.37
CA PHE A 86 13.28 -11.18 -12.37
C PHE A 86 13.91 -9.79 -12.25
N GLU A 87 14.01 -9.09 -13.38
CA GLU A 87 14.32 -7.66 -13.42
C GLU A 87 13.11 -6.86 -12.92
N LEU A 88 13.34 -5.90 -12.02
CA LEU A 88 12.28 -5.16 -11.34
C LEU A 88 11.37 -4.41 -12.32
N GLU A 89 11.94 -3.85 -13.37
CA GLU A 89 11.25 -3.10 -14.42
C GLU A 89 10.32 -3.98 -15.26
N LYS A 90 10.56 -5.30 -15.27
CA LYS A 90 9.79 -6.27 -16.07
C LYS A 90 8.64 -6.91 -15.31
N ILE A 91 8.53 -6.68 -14.01
CA ILE A 91 7.57 -7.40 -13.17
C ILE A 91 6.13 -7.16 -13.60
N GLY A 92 5.80 -5.94 -14.03
CA GLY A 92 4.48 -5.64 -14.57
C GLY A 92 4.11 -6.43 -15.82
N PHE A 93 5.08 -7.00 -16.53
CA PHE A 93 4.87 -7.78 -17.76
C PHE A 93 4.88 -9.29 -17.53
N ILE A 94 5.10 -9.75 -16.30
CA ILE A 94 5.11 -11.17 -15.98
C ILE A 94 3.66 -11.68 -15.89
N THR A 95 3.36 -12.77 -16.59
CA THR A 95 2.04 -13.40 -16.60
C THR A 95 1.91 -14.58 -15.65
N ASP A 96 3.04 -15.15 -15.23
CA ASP A 96 3.11 -16.26 -14.28
C ASP A 96 3.15 -15.77 -12.82
N GLU A 97 3.03 -16.69 -11.87
CA GLU A 97 3.16 -16.38 -10.45
C GLU A 97 4.57 -15.86 -10.12
N ILE A 98 4.64 -14.84 -9.27
CA ILE A 98 5.90 -14.27 -8.78
C ILE A 98 6.03 -14.55 -7.28
N TRP A 99 7.26 -14.84 -6.87
CA TRP A 99 7.65 -15.04 -5.49
C TRP A 99 8.37 -13.81 -4.97
N ALA A 100 8.07 -13.40 -3.74
CA ALA A 100 8.71 -12.28 -3.06
C ALA A 100 9.18 -12.69 -1.66
N THR A 101 9.99 -11.87 -1.01
CA THR A 101 10.41 -12.13 0.37
C THR A 101 9.29 -11.82 1.37
N ASN A 102 9.33 -12.44 2.55
CA ASN A 102 8.43 -12.08 3.66
C ASN A 102 8.58 -10.61 4.07
N GLU A 103 9.80 -10.07 4.01
CA GLU A 103 10.08 -8.64 4.25
C GLU A 103 9.27 -7.76 3.28
N TRP A 104 9.34 -8.05 1.98
CA TRP A 104 8.53 -7.34 0.98
C TRP A 104 7.04 -7.47 1.28
N HIS A 105 6.57 -8.68 1.60
CA HIS A 105 5.16 -8.93 1.85
C HIS A 105 4.62 -8.13 3.06
N MET A 106 5.40 -8.03 4.15
CA MET A 106 5.05 -7.22 5.31
C MET A 106 4.99 -5.73 4.97
N TRP A 107 5.99 -5.21 4.25
CA TRP A 107 6.01 -3.80 3.85
C TRP A 107 4.91 -3.48 2.83
N HIS A 108 4.64 -4.36 1.87
CA HIS A 108 3.51 -4.26 0.95
C HIS A 108 2.20 -4.12 1.72
N CYS A 109 1.93 -5.02 2.68
CA CYS A 109 0.73 -4.96 3.50
C CYS A 109 0.62 -3.61 4.24
N LEU A 110 1.69 -3.15 4.88
CA LEU A 110 1.70 -1.88 5.61
C LEU A 110 1.50 -0.68 4.67
N TYR A 111 2.10 -0.70 3.47
CA TYR A 111 2.01 0.40 2.51
C TYR A 111 0.66 0.46 1.80
N VAL A 112 -0.02 -0.68 1.57
CA VAL A 112 -1.41 -0.69 1.12
C VAL A 112 -2.32 0.00 2.15
N TRP A 113 -2.11 -0.25 3.46
CA TRP A 113 -2.80 0.48 4.52
C TRP A 113 -2.45 1.98 4.54
N ARG A 114 -1.17 2.34 4.37
CA ARG A 114 -0.77 3.77 4.24
C ARG A 114 -1.41 4.44 3.03
N LYS A 115 -1.51 3.74 1.89
CA LYS A 115 -2.15 4.23 0.66
C LYS A 115 -3.63 4.52 0.90
N LEU A 116 -4.33 3.62 1.58
CA LEU A 116 -5.72 3.83 1.98
C LEU A 116 -5.87 5.07 2.87
N ALA A 117 -5.06 5.18 3.93
CA ALA A 117 -5.09 6.32 4.84
C ALA A 117 -4.81 7.65 4.12
N ARG A 118 -3.82 7.68 3.22
CA ARG A 118 -3.48 8.87 2.41
C ARG A 118 -4.59 9.25 1.44
N ALA A 119 -5.22 8.29 0.76
CA ALA A 119 -6.35 8.58 -0.11
C ALA A 119 -7.53 9.18 0.65
N VAL A 120 -7.82 8.67 1.85
CA VAL A 120 -8.85 9.25 2.74
C VAL A 120 -8.47 10.67 3.16
N HIS A 121 -7.21 10.88 3.58
CA HIS A 121 -6.73 12.17 4.05
C HIS A 121 -6.72 13.25 2.95
N PHE A 122 -6.29 12.91 1.74
CA PHE A 122 -6.19 13.85 0.62
C PHE A 122 -7.44 13.90 -0.28
N GLY A 123 -8.42 13.01 -0.07
CA GLY A 123 -9.58 12.89 -0.96
C GLY A 123 -9.22 12.36 -2.36
N SER A 124 -8.11 11.63 -2.48
CA SER A 124 -7.61 11.14 -3.77
C SER A 124 -8.34 9.86 -4.22
N PRO A 125 -8.52 9.65 -5.54
CA PRO A 125 -8.97 8.36 -6.05
C PRO A 125 -7.99 7.24 -5.66
N ILE A 126 -8.51 6.04 -5.42
CA ILE A 126 -7.70 4.89 -5.04
C ILE A 126 -8.15 3.65 -5.82
N ASP A 127 -7.24 2.68 -5.98
CA ASP A 127 -7.53 1.46 -6.70
C ASP A 127 -8.42 0.48 -5.89
N GLY A 128 -9.09 -0.42 -6.61
CA GLY A 128 -10.00 -1.40 -6.02
C GLY A 128 -9.30 -2.47 -5.17
N SER A 129 -8.01 -2.74 -5.39
CA SER A 129 -7.25 -3.70 -4.59
C SER A 129 -7.04 -3.15 -3.17
N THR A 130 -6.70 -1.87 -3.06
CA THR A 130 -6.52 -1.20 -1.77
C THR A 130 -7.84 -1.02 -1.00
N LEU A 131 -8.97 -0.90 -1.69
CA LEU A 131 -10.31 -0.82 -1.07
C LEU A 131 -10.91 -2.17 -0.70
N SER A 132 -10.36 -3.27 -1.23
CA SER A 132 -10.90 -4.60 -1.01
C SER A 132 -10.78 -5.00 0.45
N LEU A 133 -11.91 -5.12 1.16
CA LEU A 133 -11.91 -5.55 2.56
C LEU A 133 -11.22 -6.90 2.76
N THR A 134 -11.39 -7.83 1.82
CA THR A 134 -10.69 -9.13 1.87
C THR A 134 -9.17 -8.95 1.81
N HIS A 135 -8.68 -8.01 1.01
CA HIS A 135 -7.26 -7.71 0.94
C HIS A 135 -6.78 -6.98 2.21
N THR A 136 -7.55 -5.99 2.69
CA THR A 136 -7.29 -5.28 3.94
C THR A 136 -7.19 -6.23 5.14
N ASP A 137 -8.11 -7.18 5.27
CA ASP A 137 -8.13 -8.18 6.33
C ASP A 137 -6.94 -9.14 6.26
N HIS A 138 -6.53 -9.54 5.05
CA HIS A 138 -5.31 -10.31 4.83
C HIS A 138 -4.10 -9.52 5.31
N CYS A 139 -3.94 -8.27 4.86
CA CYS A 139 -2.84 -7.41 5.26
C CYS A 139 -2.78 -7.23 6.78
N ALA A 140 -3.92 -6.97 7.43
CA ALA A 140 -4.00 -6.82 8.89
C ALA A 140 -3.51 -8.07 9.62
N LYS A 141 -3.95 -9.26 9.18
CA LYS A 141 -3.52 -10.55 9.75
C LYS A 141 -2.03 -10.79 9.56
N MET A 142 -1.48 -10.47 8.38
CA MET A 142 -0.05 -10.65 8.12
C MET A 142 0.79 -9.73 9.02
N THR A 143 0.39 -8.46 9.17
CA THR A 143 1.09 -7.50 10.03
C THR A 143 0.94 -7.77 11.53
N GLY A 144 -0.18 -8.36 11.95
CA GLY A 144 -0.49 -8.66 13.35
C GLY A 144 -0.27 -10.11 13.77
N SER A 145 0.30 -10.96 12.90
CA SER A 145 0.49 -12.38 13.18
C SER A 145 1.54 -12.63 14.27
N GLU A 146 1.55 -13.85 14.81
CA GLU A 146 2.37 -14.33 15.95
C GLU A 146 3.86 -13.92 15.90
N TYR A 147 4.42 -13.72 14.70
CA TYR A 147 5.78 -13.21 14.49
C TYR A 147 6.01 -11.79 15.05
N ALA A 148 4.97 -10.95 15.13
CA ALA A 148 5.00 -9.60 15.69
C ALA A 148 4.66 -9.55 17.20
N THR A 149 4.07 -10.60 17.77
CA THR A 149 3.42 -10.57 19.10
C THR A 149 4.03 -11.50 20.14
N THR A 150 5.12 -12.21 19.82
CA THR A 150 5.77 -13.19 20.71
C THR A 150 6.67 -12.59 21.80
N GLN A 151 6.74 -11.26 21.88
CA GLN A 151 7.50 -10.56 22.92
C GLN A 151 6.54 -10.13 24.05
N PRO A 152 6.60 -10.73 25.27
CA PRO A 152 5.73 -10.39 26.40
C PRO A 152 6.07 -9.03 27.06
N GLU A 153 6.88 -8.22 26.39
CA GLU A 153 7.37 -6.93 26.88
C GLU A 153 6.42 -5.80 26.51
N VAL A 154 5.92 -5.09 27.53
CA VAL A 154 5.13 -3.87 27.36
C VAL A 154 6.07 -2.77 26.83
N ARG A 155 6.19 -2.66 25.50
CA ARG A 155 7.04 -1.65 24.82
C ARG A 155 6.27 -0.56 24.10
N THR A 156 4.94 -0.68 23.99
CA THR A 156 4.10 0.25 23.23
C THR A 156 3.31 1.15 24.17
N LEU A 157 3.55 2.45 24.07
CA LEU A 157 2.68 3.46 24.68
C LEU A 157 1.37 3.52 23.89
N VAL A 158 0.24 3.27 24.56
CA VAL A 158 -1.10 3.41 23.97
C VAL A 158 -1.82 4.56 24.68
N SER A 159 -2.14 5.63 23.95
CA SER A 159 -3.01 6.71 24.44
C SER A 159 -4.47 6.41 24.13
N ILE A 160 -5.33 6.48 25.13
CA ILE A 160 -6.78 6.39 24.95
C ILE A 160 -7.26 7.72 24.34
N ASN A 161 -7.70 7.66 23.09
CA ASN A 161 -8.18 8.82 22.34
C ASN A 161 -9.69 8.72 22.10
N PHE A 162 -10.37 9.88 22.09
CA PHE A 162 -11.80 9.99 21.79
C PHE A 162 -12.02 10.81 20.49
N PRO A 163 -11.68 10.27 19.31
CA PRO A 163 -11.86 10.99 18.05
C PRO A 163 -13.36 11.14 17.70
N PRO A 164 -13.75 12.20 16.97
CA PRO A 164 -15.09 12.29 16.39
C PRO A 164 -15.30 11.22 15.29
N CYS A 165 -16.55 10.78 15.09
CA CYS A 165 -16.97 9.91 13.98
C CYS A 165 -17.31 10.72 12.73
#